data_AF-A0A7C3SWM8-F1
#
_entry.id   AF-A0A7C3SWM8-F1
#
_cell.length_a   1.000
_cell.length_b   1.000
_cell.length_c   1.000
_cell.angle_alpha   90.00
_cell.angle_beta   90.00
_cell.angle_gamma   90.00
#
_symmetry.space_group_name_H-M   'P 1'
#
loop_
_entity.id
_entity.type
_entity.pdbx_description
1 polymer ?
#
loop_
_entity_poly.entity_id
_entity_poly.type
_entity_poly.pdbx_seq_one_letter_code
_entity_poly.pdbx_strand_id
1 'polypeptide(L)' 'MPINIDYYDNFDYGKMYKLRLVRRRFRIPLDKICSKIGLSANYVRGLEAGYRRSPNIEQIYLKYRNVLEELINEMEEKC' A
#
# COMPACT_ATOMS: atom_id res chain seq x y z
N MET A 1 15.15 13.28 -19.21
CA MET A 1 15.44 13.57 -17.80
C MET A 1 15.44 12.25 -17.03
N PRO A 2 16.54 11.85 -16.39
CA PRO A 2 16.52 10.66 -15.54
C PRO A 2 15.64 10.94 -14.33
N ILE A 3 14.66 10.07 -14.09
CA ILE A 3 13.81 10.14 -12.89
C ILE A 3 14.74 9.82 -11.73
N ASN A 4 15.02 10.82 -10.91
CA ASN A 4 15.89 10.69 -9.75
C ASN A 4 15.13 9.91 -8.67
N ILE A 5 15.45 8.62 -8.52
CA ILE A 5 14.77 7.69 -7.62
C ILE A 5 15.12 8.01 -6.15
N ASP A 6 16.24 8.70 -5.89
CA ASP A 6 16.67 9.07 -4.54
C ASP A 6 15.78 10.12 -3.86
N TYR A 7 14.94 10.83 -4.62
CA TYR A 7 13.99 11.80 -4.05
C TYR A 7 12.83 11.12 -3.28
N TYR A 8 12.64 9.80 -3.46
CA TYR A 8 11.52 9.05 -2.90
C TYR A 8 11.87 8.17 -1.69
N ASP A 9 13.16 8.01 -1.34
CA ASP A 9 13.55 7.18 -0.19
C ASP A 9 13.39 7.87 1.17
N ASN A 10 13.28 9.20 1.19
CA ASN A 10 13.07 9.99 2.42
C ASN A 10 11.61 10.39 2.71
N PHE A 11 10.66 9.92 1.90
CA PHE A 11 9.25 10.22 2.11
C PHE A 11 8.44 8.94 2.31
N ASP A 12 7.50 8.98 3.25
CA ASP A 12 6.55 7.89 3.56
C ASP A 12 5.78 7.35 2.33
N TYR A 13 5.82 8.09 1.21
CA TYR A 13 5.33 7.71 -0.11
C TYR A 13 6.03 6.48 -0.70
N GLY A 14 7.34 6.31 -0.49
CA GLY A 14 8.09 5.16 -1.01
C GLY A 14 7.56 3.83 -0.45
N LYS A 15 7.16 3.83 0.83
CA LYS A 15 6.61 2.65 1.52
C LYS A 15 5.24 2.25 0.96
N MET A 16 4.31 3.19 0.82
CA MET A 16 2.97 2.92 0.26
C MET A 16 3.01 2.56 -1.22
N TYR A 17 3.90 3.19 -1.98
CA TYR A 17 4.13 2.87 -3.39
C TYR A 17 4.57 1.40 -3.57
N LYS A 18 5.49 0.92 -2.74
CA LYS A 18 5.96 -0.48 -2.76
C LYS A 18 4.81 -1.46 -2.50
N LEU A 19 3.97 -1.20 -1.49
CA LEU A 19 2.79 -2.03 -1.21
C LEU A 19 1.79 -2.06 -2.37
N ARG A 20 1.58 -0.92 -3.05
CA ARG A 20 0.75 -0.87 -4.26
C ARG A 20 1.26 -1.79 -5.36
N LEU A 21 2.58 -1.82 -5.58
CA LEU A 21 3.18 -2.68 -6.60
C LEU A 21 2.96 -4.17 -6.28
N VAL A 22 3.19 -4.56 -5.02
CA VAL A 22 2.95 -5.93 -4.55
C VAL A 22 1.47 -6.30 -4.72
N ARG A 23 0.56 -5.46 -4.24
CA ARG A 23 -0.89 -5.65 -4.41
C ARG A 23 -1.28 -5.89 -5.87
N ARG A 24 -0.73 -5.09 -6.80
CA ARG A 24 -0.99 -5.24 -8.24
C ARG A 24 -0.42 -6.54 -8.80
N ARG A 25 0.78 -6.96 -8.37
CA ARG A 25 1.40 -8.23 -8.78
C ARG A 25 0.51 -9.42 -8.44
N PHE A 26 -0.07 -9.44 -7.24
CA PHE A 26 -1.00 -10.48 -6.80
C PHE A 26 -2.46 -10.23 -7.20
N ARG A 27 -2.74 -9.19 -7.99
CA ARG A 27 -4.09 -8.79 -8.45
C ARG A 27 -5.09 -8.61 -7.29
N ILE A 28 -4.61 -8.22 -6.12
CA ILE A 28 -5.47 -8.03 -4.94
C ILE A 28 -6.27 -6.72 -5.11
N PRO A 29 -7.61 -6.76 -5.02
CA PRO A 29 -8.43 -5.55 -5.08
C PRO A 29 -8.11 -4.61 -3.92
N LEU A 30 -7.94 -3.33 -4.20
CA LEU A 30 -7.66 -2.33 -3.16
C LEU A 30 -8.80 -2.26 -2.13
N ASP A 31 -10.04 -2.43 -2.58
CA ASP A 31 -11.22 -2.40 -1.72
C ASP A 31 -11.21 -3.52 -0.67
N LYS A 32 -10.65 -4.70 -0.99
CA LYS A 32 -10.49 -5.81 -0.04
C LYS A 32 -9.58 -5.41 1.11
N ILE A 33 -8.46 -4.75 0.82
CA ILE A 33 -7.53 -4.24 1.84
C ILE A 33 -8.17 -3.10 2.63
N CYS A 34 -8.80 -2.15 1.94
CA CYS A 34 -9.45 -0.99 2.53
C CYS A 34 -10.53 -1.39 3.55
N SER A 35 -11.31 -2.43 3.24
CA SER A 35 -12.33 -2.96 4.15
C SER A 35 -11.75 -3.51 5.45
N LYS A 36 -10.62 -4.24 5.40
CA LYS A 36 -9.95 -4.80 6.58
C LYS A 36 -9.26 -3.73 7.43
N ILE A 37 -8.69 -2.69 6.82
CA ILE A 37 -8.00 -1.61 7.56
C ILE A 37 -8.94 -0.49 8.03
N GLY A 38 -10.20 -0.48 7.58
CA GLY A 38 -11.19 0.55 7.94
C GLY A 38 -10.93 1.93 7.31
N LEU A 39 -10.35 1.97 6.11
CA LEU A 39 -10.06 3.22 5.39
C LEU A 39 -10.77 3.24 4.04
N SER A 40 -11.06 4.44 3.52
CA SER A 40 -11.64 4.56 2.18
C SER A 40 -10.60 4.34 1.09
N ALA A 41 -11.00 3.69 -0.02
CA ALA A 41 -10.13 3.45 -1.16
C ALA A 41 -9.55 4.75 -1.74
N ASN A 42 -10.33 5.83 -1.77
CA ASN A 42 -9.86 7.14 -2.24
C ASN A 42 -8.76 7.72 -1.33
N TYR A 43 -8.89 7.54 -0.01
CA TYR A 43 -7.87 7.97 0.94
C TYR A 43 -6.56 7.20 0.70
N VAL A 44 -6.64 5.87 0.58
CA VAL A 44 -5.48 5.01 0.35
C VAL A 44 -4.84 5.26 -1.01
N ARG A 45 -5.61 5.49 -2.08
CA ARG A 45 -5.08 5.90 -3.40
C ARG A 45 -4.30 7.21 -3.30
N GLY A 46 -4.79 8.17 -2.52
CA GLY A 46 -4.08 9.43 -2.26
C GLY A 46 -2.74 9.21 -1.56
N LEU A 47 -2.66 8.25 -0.62
CA LEU A 47 -1.41 7.87 0.04
C LEU A 47 -0.46 7.12 -0.92
N GLU A 48 -0.98 6.13 -1.67
CA GLU A 48 -0.21 5.34 -2.65
C GLU A 48 0.37 6.21 -3.79
N ALA A 49 -0.33 7.30 -4.16
CA ALA A 49 0.07 8.19 -5.24
C ALA A 49 0.90 9.40 -4.77
N GLY A 50 1.13 9.53 -3.45
CA GLY A 50 1.89 10.64 -2.90
C GLY A 50 1.13 11.96 -2.76
N TYR A 51 -0.14 12.00 -3.18
CA TYR A 51 -0.99 13.19 -3.14
C TYR A 51 -1.50 13.54 -1.73
N ARG A 52 -1.36 12.65 -0.74
CA ARG A 52 -1.77 12.89 0.65
C ARG A 52 -0.68 12.51 1.63
N ARG A 53 -0.43 13.39 2.60
CA ARG A 53 0.35 13.08 3.81
C ARG A 53 -0.59 12.71 4.94
N SER A 54 -0.17 11.77 5.77
CA SER A 54 -0.88 11.38 6.98
C SER A 54 0.09 11.38 8.15
N PRO A 55 -0.23 12.02 9.28
CA PRO A 55 0.62 11.93 10.47
C PRO A 55 0.71 10.48 11.00
N ASN A 56 -0.29 9.65 10.70
CA ASN A 56 -0.34 8.24 11.10
C ASN A 56 0.11 7.28 9.98
N ILE A 57 0.89 7.75 9.01
CA ILE A 57 1.23 6.97 7.80
C ILE A 57 1.94 5.65 8.12
N GLU A 58 2.78 5.62 9.15
CA GLU A 58 3.49 4.40 9.57
C GLU A 58 2.53 3.34 10.12
N GLN A 59 1.56 3.74 10.94
CA GLN A 59 0.52 2.84 11.43
C GLN A 59 -0.35 2.31 10.28
N ILE A 60 -0.70 3.17 9.33
CA ILE A 60 -1.49 2.77 8.16
C ILE A 60 -0.68 1.81 7.28
N TYR A 61 0.60 2.10 7.07
CA TYR A 61 1.52 1.23 6.31
C TYR A 61 1.60 -0.17 6.94
N LEU A 62 1.80 -0.25 8.26
CA LEU A 62 1.85 -1.54 8.97
C LEU A 62 0.53 -2.32 8.84
N LYS A 63 -0.61 -1.65 9.05
CA LYS A 63 -1.93 -2.28 8.88
C LYS A 63 -2.13 -2.80 7.45
N TYR A 64 -1.81 -1.97 6.45
CA TYR A 64 -1.92 -2.37 5.04
C TYR A 64 -1.01 -3.57 4.75
N ARG A 65 0.25 -3.51 5.18
CA ARG A 65 1.23 -4.58 4.97
C ARG A 65 0.74 -5.91 5.56
N ASN A 66 0.31 -5.92 6.81
CA ASN A 66 -0.15 -7.13 7.49
C ASN A 66 -1.36 -7.74 6.77
N VAL A 67 -2.32 -6.90 6.37
CA VAL A 67 -3.49 -7.35 5.60
C VAL A 67 -3.09 -7.87 4.22
N LEU A 68 -2.13 -7.23 3.56
CA LEU A 68 -1.65 -7.67 2.24
C LEU A 68 -0.94 -9.02 2.34
N GLU A 69 -0.08 -9.21 3.35
CA GLU A 69 0.60 -10.49 3.62
C GLU A 69 -0.41 -11.60 3.94
N GLU A 70 -1.41 -11.33 4.78
CA GLU A 70 -2.51 -12.28 5.07
C GLU A 70 -3.24 -12.70 3.79
N LEU A 71 -3.59 -11.74 2.92
CA LEU A 71 -4.29 -12.01 1.68
C LEU A 71 -3.44 -12.77 0.65
N ILE A 72 -2.13 -12.55 0.63
CA ILE A 72 -1.21 -13.32 -0.21
C ILE A 72 -1.12 -14.75 0.30
N ASN A 73 -0.95 -14.94 1.61
CA ASN A 73 -0.93 -16.27 2.22
C ASN A 73 -2.25 -17.03 1.98
N GLU A 74 -3.42 -16.37 2.12
CA GLU A 74 -4.73 -16.96 1.76
C GLU A 74 -4.79 -17.42 0.29
N MET A 75 -4.05 -16.78 -0.62
CA MET A 75 -3.99 -17.18 -2.03
C MET A 75 -3.02 -18.33 -2.28
N GLU A 76 -1.87 -18.34 -1.58
CA GLU A 76 -0.88 -19.42 -1.67
C GLU A 76 -1.35 -20.72 -1.02
N GLU A 77 -2.05 -20.65 0.12
CA GLU A 77 -2.61 -21.84 0.79
C GLU A 77 -3.77 -22.50 0.01
N LYS A 78 -4.37 -21.76 -0.92
CA LYS A 78 -5.42 -22.27 -1.81
C LYS A 78 -4.86 -22.88 -3.11
N CYS A 79 -3.55 -22.84 -3.33
CA CYS A 79 -2.88 -23.36 -4.52
C CYS A 79 -2.17 -24.68 -4.24
#